data_AF-A0A7X8XVU8-F1
#
_entry.id   AF-A0A7X8XVU8-F1
#
_cell.length_a   1.000
_cell.length_b   1.000
_cell.length_c   1.000
_cell.angle_alpha   90.00
_cell.angle_beta   90.00
_cell.angle_gamma   90.00
#
_symmetry.space_group_name_H-M   'P 1'
#
loop_
_entity.id
_entity.type
_entity.pdbx_description
1 polymer ?
#
loop_
_entity_poly.entity_id
_entity_poly.type
_entity_poly.pdbx_seq_one_letter_code
_entity_poly.pdbx_strand_id
1 'polypeptide(L)'
;MSKQTNWEKYIPWFLTIASSLVLIAIGFFLIHNINWFKDGVFKNEADLNLEYKVYAYQMHLSMIKRSVGLFSGFAIMFLGTGVAFYTLKKENSLNIEGIGITARIVTASPGIIAMVLGTFLIISTINSKDNFPNFKDSHEKPKDIKGPEKGPGRVN
;
A
#
# COMPACT_ATOMS: atom_id res chain seq x y z
N MET A 1 29.86 -25.27 11.07
CA MET A 1 29.13 -24.03 11.44
C MET A 1 30.03 -22.84 11.13
N SER A 2 29.75 -22.07 10.08
CA SER A 2 30.45 -20.79 9.88
C SER A 2 30.07 -19.84 11.01
N LYS A 3 31.06 -19.20 11.65
CA LYS A 3 30.79 -18.16 12.65
C LYS A 3 29.98 -17.05 11.97
N GLN A 4 28.78 -16.80 12.47
CA GLN A 4 27.99 -15.63 12.08
C GLN A 4 28.85 -14.38 12.27
N THR A 5 28.91 -13.55 11.24
CA THR A 5 29.64 -12.28 11.37
C THR A 5 28.86 -11.34 12.30
N ASN A 6 29.56 -10.46 13.03
CA ASN A 6 28.89 -9.47 13.88
C ASN A 6 27.84 -8.68 13.06
N TRP A 7 28.12 -8.42 11.79
CA TRP A 7 27.23 -7.75 10.86
C TRP A 7 25.88 -8.48 10.65
N GLU A 8 25.90 -9.80 10.43
CA GLU A 8 24.68 -10.61 10.30
C GLU A 8 23.78 -10.58 11.54
N LYS A 9 24.36 -10.29 12.72
CA LYS A 9 23.61 -10.15 13.98
C LYS A 9 22.93 -8.78 14.12
N TYR A 10 23.52 -7.72 13.56
CA TYR A 10 23.03 -6.35 13.66
C TYR A 10 22.06 -5.95 12.55
N ILE A 11 22.20 -6.52 11.34
CA ILE A 11 21.32 -6.24 10.19
C ILE A 11 19.83 -6.33 10.55
N PRO A 12 19.34 -7.38 11.22
CA PRO A 12 17.91 -7.51 11.51
C PRO A 12 17.38 -6.36 12.36
N TRP A 13 18.12 -5.96 13.40
CA TRP A 13 17.75 -4.87 14.29
C TRP A 13 17.76 -3.51 13.59
N PHE A 14 18.78 -3.26 12.76
CA PHE A 14 18.82 -2.05 11.93
C PHE A 14 17.62 -1.97 10.98
N LEU A 15 17.31 -3.07 10.29
CA LEU A 15 16.15 -3.18 9.42
C LEU A 15 14.84 -2.95 10.17
N THR A 16 14.66 -3.52 11.37
CA THR A 16 13.45 -3.33 12.17
C THR A 16 13.27 -1.86 12.60
N ILE A 17 14.34 -1.21 13.03
CA ILE A 17 14.29 0.20 13.47
C ILE A 17 14.00 1.10 12.27
N ALA A 18 14.73 0.92 11.15
CA ALA A 18 14.51 1.68 9.93
C ALA A 18 13.08 1.49 9.38
N SER A 19 12.59 0.25 9.35
CA SER A 19 11.22 -0.06 8.90
C SER A 19 10.17 0.57 9.81
N SER A 20 10.37 0.54 11.13
CA SER A 20 9.48 1.19 12.09
C SER A 20 9.44 2.71 11.90
N LEU A 21 10.59 3.35 11.70
CA LEU A 21 10.67 4.78 11.43
C LEU A 21 9.95 5.15 10.12
N VAL A 22 10.15 4.36 9.06
CA VAL A 22 9.48 4.56 7.78
C VAL A 22 7.96 4.40 7.93
N LEU A 23 7.48 3.38 8.68
CA LEU A 23 6.06 3.20 8.95
C LEU A 23 5.44 4.38 9.69
N ILE A 24 6.13 4.90 10.71
CA ILE A 24 5.70 6.09 11.45
C ILE A 24 5.64 7.30 10.52
N ALA A 25 6.67 7.52 9.69
CA ALA A 25 6.71 8.63 8.73
C ALA A 25 5.58 8.56 7.70
N ILE A 26 5.31 7.36 7.16
CA ILE A 26 4.19 7.13 6.23
C ILE A 26 2.85 7.40 6.92
N GLY A 27 2.67 6.92 8.15
CA GLY A 27 1.46 7.16 8.93
C GLY A 27 1.21 8.65 9.17
N PHE A 28 2.25 9.37 9.57
CA PHE A 28 2.18 10.83 9.77
C PHE A 28 1.86 11.56 8.46
N PHE A 29 2.54 11.20 7.37
CA PHE A 29 2.30 11.77 6.04
C PHE A 29 0.86 11.55 5.57
N LEU A 30 0.31 10.34 5.75
CA LEU A 30 -1.07 10.02 5.38
C LEU A 30 -2.09 10.86 6.16
N ILE A 31 -1.92 10.97 7.48
CA ILE A 31 -2.81 11.79 8.32
C ILE A 31 -2.74 13.26 7.87
N HIS A 32 -1.54 13.77 7.64
CA HIS A 32 -1.34 15.15 7.20
C HIS A 32 -1.98 15.38 5.82
N ASN A 33 -1.80 14.45 4.88
CA ASN A 33 -2.38 14.53 3.54
C ASN A 33 -3.92 14.52 3.55
N ILE A 34 -4.53 13.65 4.37
CA ILE A 34 -5.99 13.59 4.51
C ILE A 34 -6.53 14.89 5.10
N ASN A 35 -5.89 15.41 6.16
CA ASN A 35 -6.32 16.66 6.80
C ASN A 35 -6.14 17.86 5.88
N TRP A 36 -5.02 17.92 5.15
CA TRP A 36 -4.77 18.95 4.15
C TRP A 36 -5.85 18.94 3.05
N PHE A 37 -6.20 17.76 2.53
CA PHE A 37 -7.21 17.63 1.49
C PHE A 37 -8.62 17.96 2.02
N LYS A 38 -8.97 17.49 3.23
CA LYS A 38 -10.22 17.82 3.92
C LYS A 38 -10.37 19.34 4.04
N ASP A 39 -9.34 20.01 4.55
CA ASP A 39 -9.35 21.45 4.73
C ASP A 39 -9.44 22.17 3.38
N GLY A 40 -8.71 21.71 2.36
CA GLY A 40 -8.78 22.27 1.00
C GLY A 40 -10.15 22.13 0.33
N VAL A 41 -10.89 21.05 0.58
CA VAL A 41 -12.22 20.83 -0.01
C VAL A 41 -13.32 21.55 0.77
N PHE A 42 -13.28 21.52 2.11
CA PHE A 42 -14.37 22.02 2.95
C PHE A 42 -14.20 23.47 3.41
N LYS A 43 -12.97 24.00 3.51
CA LYS A 43 -12.71 25.40 3.88
C LYS A 43 -12.64 26.34 2.67
N ASN A 44 -12.61 25.81 1.45
CA ASN A 44 -12.65 26.65 0.25
C ASN A 44 -14.03 27.34 0.14
N GLU A 45 -14.01 28.67 0.03
CA GLU A 45 -15.18 29.54 -0.20
C GLU A 45 -15.76 29.38 -1.61
N ALA A 46 -15.16 28.54 -2.45
CA ALA A 46 -15.75 28.16 -3.72
C ALA A 46 -17.14 27.56 -3.47
N ASP A 47 -18.14 28.14 -4.13
CA ASP A 47 -19.57 27.82 -4.07
C ASP A 47 -19.87 26.51 -4.82
N LEU A 48 -19.09 25.47 -4.50
CA LEU A 48 -19.27 24.12 -5.00
C LEU A 48 -20.34 23.43 -4.15
N ASN A 49 -21.26 22.73 -4.82
CA ASN A 49 -22.29 21.93 -4.17
C ASN A 49 -21.64 20.98 -3.13
N LEU A 50 -22.24 20.91 -1.95
CA LEU A 50 -21.80 20.05 -0.84
C LEU A 50 -21.66 18.59 -1.29
N GLU A 51 -22.55 18.11 -2.16
CA GLU A 51 -22.50 16.76 -2.70
C GLU A 51 -21.21 16.50 -3.49
N TYR A 52 -20.76 17.47 -4.28
CA TYR A 52 -19.50 17.39 -5.02
C TYR A 52 -18.29 17.38 -4.08
N LYS A 53 -18.31 18.20 -3.01
CA LYS A 53 -17.26 18.24 -1.99
C LYS A 53 -17.12 16.88 -1.28
N VAL A 54 -18.25 16.29 -0.86
CA VAL A 54 -18.28 14.96 -0.23
C VAL A 54 -17.79 13.88 -1.20
N TYR A 55 -18.21 13.94 -2.47
CA TYR A 55 -17.76 13.02 -3.50
C TYR A 55 -16.23 13.08 -3.73
N ALA A 56 -15.69 14.29 -3.93
CA ALA A 56 -14.25 14.48 -4.13
C ALA A 56 -13.45 13.97 -2.93
N TYR A 57 -13.94 14.19 -1.71
CA TYR A 57 -13.36 13.67 -0.47
C TYR A 57 -13.39 12.13 -0.40
N GLN A 58 -14.52 11.51 -0.73
CA GLN A 58 -14.62 10.04 -0.77
C GLN A 58 -13.73 9.42 -1.85
N MET A 59 -13.62 10.05 -3.02
CA MET A 59 -12.72 9.59 -4.08
C MET A 59 -11.26 9.66 -3.63
N HIS A 60 -10.84 10.76 -3.01
CA HIS A 60 -9.48 10.91 -2.48
C HIS A 60 -9.15 9.84 -1.43
N LEU A 61 -10.06 9.61 -0.47
CA LEU A 61 -9.89 8.56 0.54
C LEU A 61 -9.83 7.15 -0.07
N SER A 62 -10.65 6.87 -1.09
CA SER A 62 -10.62 5.60 -1.82
C SER A 62 -9.27 5.39 -2.50
N MET A 63 -8.73 6.40 -3.18
CA MET A 63 -7.42 6.31 -3.85
C MET A 63 -6.29 6.06 -2.85
N ILE A 64 -6.33 6.71 -1.68
CA ILE A 64 -5.38 6.46 -0.60
C ILE A 64 -5.50 5.01 -0.11
N LYS A 65 -6.72 4.54 0.19
CA LYS A 65 -6.97 3.17 0.65
C LYS A 65 -6.45 2.13 -0.35
N ARG A 66 -6.68 2.34 -1.65
CA ARG A 66 -6.18 1.46 -2.72
C ARG A 66 -4.65 1.45 -2.77
N SER A 67 -4.03 2.61 -2.66
CA SER A 67 -2.56 2.72 -2.70
C SER A 67 -1.90 2.03 -1.50
N VAL A 68 -2.46 2.21 -0.30
CA VAL A 68 -1.98 1.55 0.92
C VAL A 68 -2.20 0.03 0.85
N GLY A 69 -3.36 -0.42 0.35
CA GLY A 69 -3.66 -1.84 0.14
C GLY A 69 -2.70 -2.52 -0.83
N LEU A 70 -2.38 -1.88 -1.96
CA LEU A 70 -1.40 -2.40 -2.92
C LEU A 70 0.01 -2.44 -2.32
N PHE A 71 0.44 -1.36 -1.67
CA PHE A 71 1.78 -1.29 -1.09
C PHE A 71 2.00 -2.35 0.00
N SER A 72 1.01 -2.53 0.89
CA SER A 72 1.03 -3.58 1.92
C SER A 72 1.02 -4.99 1.31
N GLY A 73 0.22 -5.22 0.27
CA GLY A 73 0.22 -6.49 -0.47
C GLY A 73 1.57 -6.83 -1.09
N PHE A 74 2.22 -5.87 -1.74
CA PHE A 74 3.58 -6.06 -2.29
C PHE A 74 4.62 -6.28 -1.19
N ALA A 75 4.56 -5.54 -0.09
CA ALA A 75 5.48 -5.71 1.03
C ALA A 75 5.41 -7.13 1.62
N ILE A 76 4.19 -7.65 1.82
CA ILE A 76 3.96 -9.02 2.32
C ILE A 76 4.47 -10.06 1.31
N MET A 77 4.28 -9.84 0.01
CA MET A 77 4.84 -10.72 -1.03
C MET A 77 6.37 -10.78 -0.97
N PHE A 78 7.05 -9.62 -0.95
CA PHE A 78 8.51 -9.58 -0.90
C PHE A 78 9.06 -10.21 0.39
N LEU A 79 8.39 -9.99 1.52
CA LEU A 79 8.72 -10.64 2.78
C LEU A 79 8.57 -12.16 2.68
N GLY A 80 7.45 -12.63 2.11
CA GLY A 80 7.20 -14.05 1.89
C GLY A 80 8.24 -14.71 0.98
N THR A 81 8.64 -14.03 -0.09
CA THR A 81 9.72 -14.47 -0.98
C THR A 81 11.06 -14.55 -0.25
N GLY A 82 11.39 -13.53 0.56
CA GLY A 82 12.62 -13.52 1.37
C GLY A 82 12.67 -14.67 2.39
N VAL A 83 11.57 -14.91 3.10
CA VAL A 83 11.44 -16.02 4.05
C VAL A 83 11.55 -17.37 3.34
N ALA A 84 10.90 -17.54 2.18
CA ALA A 84 10.98 -18.77 1.40
C ALA A 84 12.42 -19.07 0.95
N PHE A 85 13.14 -18.08 0.42
CA PHE A 85 14.54 -18.25 0.03
C PHE A 85 15.47 -18.52 1.22
N TYR A 86 15.22 -17.87 2.37
CA TYR A 86 15.99 -18.13 3.59
C TYR A 86 15.82 -19.57 4.07
N THR A 87 14.58 -20.07 4.11
CA THR A 87 14.30 -21.46 4.45
C THR A 87 14.98 -22.42 3.49
N LEU A 88 14.84 -22.21 2.17
CA LEU A 88 15.48 -23.04 1.15
C LEU A 88 17.01 -23.08 1.32
N LYS A 89 17.64 -21.93 1.59
CA LYS A 89 19.08 -21.84 1.85
C LYS A 89 19.49 -22.62 3.10
N LYS A 90 18.71 -22.55 4.18
CA LYS A 90 18.98 -23.26 5.43
C LYS A 90 18.85 -24.78 5.26
N GLU A 91 17.86 -25.24 4.51
CA GLU A 91 17.66 -26.67 4.26
C GLU A 91 18.70 -27.28 3.31
N ASN A 92 19.14 -26.54 2.29
CA ASN A 92 20.23 -27.00 1.41
C ASN A 92 21.55 -27.22 2.15
N SER A 93 21.73 -26.58 3.32
CA SER A 93 22.91 -26.81 4.18
C SER A 93 22.76 -27.96 5.17
N LEU A 94 21.55 -28.51 5.35
CA LEU A 94 21.23 -29.42 6.45
C LEU A 94 20.91 -30.87 6.05
N ASN A 95 20.59 -31.22 4.81
CA ASN A 95 20.44 -32.63 4.42
C ASN A 95 20.44 -32.87 2.91
N ILE A 96 21.49 -33.53 2.42
CA ILE A 96 21.47 -34.33 1.18
C ILE A 96 21.03 -35.77 1.48
N GLU A 97 20.92 -36.18 2.75
CA GLU A 97 20.58 -37.56 3.12
C GLU A 97 19.27 -37.63 3.90
N GLY A 98 18.17 -37.94 3.22
CA GLY A 98 17.10 -38.76 3.80
C GLY A 98 15.79 -38.10 4.27
N ILE A 99 15.63 -36.77 4.29
CA ILE A 99 14.37 -36.17 4.76
C ILE A 99 13.50 -35.69 3.58
N GLY A 100 12.39 -36.40 3.37
CA GLY A 100 11.51 -36.30 2.20
C GLY A 100 10.85 -34.94 1.96
N ILE A 101 10.36 -34.80 0.73
CA ILE A 101 9.70 -33.62 0.12
C ILE A 101 8.68 -32.95 1.07
N THR A 102 8.00 -33.72 1.91
CA THR A 102 7.00 -33.23 2.88
C THR A 102 7.57 -32.29 3.95
N ALA A 103 8.80 -32.51 4.43
CA ALA A 103 9.42 -31.63 5.44
C ALA A 103 9.79 -30.25 4.84
N ARG A 104 10.25 -30.24 3.58
CA ARG A 104 10.62 -29.02 2.83
C ARG A 104 9.42 -28.10 2.58
N ILE A 105 8.24 -28.68 2.38
CA ILE A 105 6.99 -27.92 2.18
C ILE A 105 6.52 -27.28 3.48
N VAL A 106 6.64 -28.00 4.61
CA VAL A 106 6.20 -27.51 5.93
C VAL A 106 7.07 -26.35 6.42
N THR A 107 8.37 -26.40 6.20
CA THR A 107 9.31 -25.32 6.60
C THR A 107 9.27 -24.11 5.67
N ALA A 108 8.97 -24.30 4.38
CA ALA A 108 8.73 -23.21 3.43
C ALA A 108 7.34 -22.58 3.56
N SER A 109 6.43 -23.23 4.30
CA SER A 109 5.02 -22.84 4.43
C SER A 109 4.81 -21.39 4.89
N PRO A 110 5.59 -20.79 5.82
CA PRO A 110 5.32 -19.42 6.25
C PRO A 110 5.55 -18.39 5.13
N GLY A 111 6.57 -18.62 4.29
CA GLY A 111 6.86 -17.76 3.14
C GLY A 111 5.80 -17.88 2.05
N ILE A 112 5.34 -19.10 1.78
CA ILE A 112 4.27 -19.37 0.80
C ILE A 112 2.95 -18.75 1.27
N ILE A 113 2.58 -18.92 2.54
CA ILE A 113 1.37 -18.32 3.12
C ILE A 113 1.43 -16.80 3.02
N ALA A 114 2.57 -16.17 3.35
CA ALA A 114 2.75 -14.74 3.18
C ALA A 114 2.56 -14.31 1.71
N MET A 115 3.16 -15.01 0.74
CA MET A 115 2.97 -14.68 -0.68
C MET A 115 1.50 -14.81 -1.14
N VAL A 116 0.77 -15.84 -0.67
CA VAL A 116 -0.65 -16.01 -0.97
C VAL A 116 -1.48 -14.87 -0.38
N LEU A 117 -1.23 -14.50 0.89
CA LEU A 117 -1.93 -13.40 1.55
C LEU A 117 -1.65 -12.05 0.88
N GLY A 118 -0.39 -11.79 0.49
CA GLY A 118 -0.01 -10.60 -0.25
C GLY A 118 -0.71 -10.52 -1.60
N THR A 119 -0.77 -11.64 -2.34
CA THR A 119 -1.50 -11.74 -3.61
C THR A 119 -3.00 -11.50 -3.42
N PHE A 120 -3.59 -12.11 -2.39
CA PHE A 120 -5.00 -11.91 -2.05
C PHE A 120 -5.32 -10.45 -1.73
N LEU A 121 -4.45 -9.76 -0.99
CA LEU A 121 -4.60 -8.34 -0.69
C LEU A 121 -4.52 -7.48 -1.95
N ILE A 122 -3.60 -7.77 -2.87
CA ILE A 122 -3.49 -7.07 -4.16
C ILE A 122 -4.77 -7.25 -4.97
N ILE A 123 -5.23 -8.49 -5.13
CA ILE A 123 -6.46 -8.81 -5.89
C ILE A 123 -7.67 -8.13 -5.25
N SER A 124 -7.82 -8.24 -3.94
CA SER A 124 -8.93 -7.61 -3.21
C SER A 124 -8.91 -6.08 -3.36
N THR A 125 -7.72 -5.49 -3.39
CA THR A 125 -7.55 -4.04 -3.55
C THR A 125 -7.88 -3.56 -4.97
N ILE A 126 -7.53 -4.36 -5.99
CA ILE A 126 -7.89 -4.08 -7.39
C ILE A 126 -9.39 -4.28 -7.62
N ASN A 127 -9.96 -5.36 -7.06
CA ASN A 127 -11.37 -5.69 -7.19
C ASN A 127 -12.30 -4.81 -6.36
N SER A 128 -11.76 -4.05 -5.39
CA SER A 128 -12.47 -2.95 -4.73
C SER A 128 -12.75 -1.83 -5.74
N LYS A 129 -13.71 -2.07 -6.64
CA LYS A 129 -14.35 -1.04 -7.46
C LYS A 129 -15.25 -0.27 -6.51
N ASP A 130 -14.88 0.98 -6.27
CA ASP A 130 -15.76 1.88 -5.55
C ASP A 130 -16.92 2.22 -6.49
N ASN A 131 -18.10 1.66 -6.21
CA ASN A 131 -19.33 2.05 -6.84
C ASN A 131 -19.69 3.43 -6.33
N PHE A 132 -19.10 4.45 -6.95
CA PHE A 132 -19.55 5.80 -6.71
C PHE A 132 -20.87 6.03 -7.46
N PRO A 133 -21.86 6.69 -6.83
CA PRO A 133 -23.05 7.11 -7.54
C PRO A 133 -22.64 7.98 -8.73
N ASN A 134 -23.14 7.60 -9.91
CA ASN A 134 -22.97 8.40 -11.12
C ASN A 134 -23.86 9.62 -10.93
N PHE A 135 -23.29 10.83 -10.85
CA PHE A 135 -24.06 12.07 -10.89
C PHE A 135 -24.63 12.24 -12.31
N LYS A 136 -25.59 11.38 -12.67
CA LYS A 136 -26.58 11.66 -13.70
C LYS A 136 -27.75 12.31 -12.98
N ASP A 137 -28.18 13.43 -13.54
CA ASP A 137 -29.39 14.19 -13.18
C ASP A 137 -29.19 15.35 -12.20
N SER A 138 -28.12 16.14 -12.40
CA SER A 138 -28.27 17.60 -12.27
C SER A 138 -28.82 18.13 -13.59
N HIS A 139 -30.14 18.04 -13.79
CA HIS A 139 -30.84 18.76 -14.87
C HIS A 139 -30.90 20.29 -14.62
N GLU A 140 -29.86 20.87 -14.04
CA GLU A 140 -29.63 22.30 -14.12
C GLU A 140 -28.65 22.54 -15.26
N LYS A 141 -29.10 23.31 -16.25
CA LYS A 141 -28.25 23.84 -17.32
C LYS A 141 -26.94 24.31 -16.71
N PRO A 142 -25.77 24.04 -17.34
CA PRO A 142 -24.53 24.60 -16.87
C PRO A 142 -24.72 26.13 -16.86
N LYS A 143 -24.77 26.73 -15.66
CA LYS A 143 -24.39 28.13 -15.55
C LYS A 143 -22.95 28.14 -16.05
N ASP A 144 -22.67 28.99 -17.04
CA ASP A 144 -21.34 29.22 -17.57
C ASP A 144 -20.40 29.60 -16.40
N ILE A 145 -19.81 28.60 -15.77
CA ILE A 145 -18.66 28.78 -14.90
C ILE A 145 -17.54 29.04 -15.90
N LYS A 146 -17.25 30.33 -16.14
CA LYS A 146 -16.01 30.75 -16.78
C LYS A 146 -14.88 30.22 -15.90
N GLY A 147 -14.35 29.05 -16.24
CA GLY A 147 -13.11 28.56 -15.68
C GLY A 147 -12.02 29.61 -15.91
N PRO A 148 -11.02 29.74 -15.02
CA PRO A 148 -9.91 30.63 -15.29
C PRO A 148 -9.26 30.20 -16.63
N GLU A 149 -9.21 31.13 -17.59
CA GLU A 149 -8.62 30.95 -18.95
C GLU A 149 -7.13 30.57 -18.96
N LYS A 150 -6.52 30.40 -17.80
CA LYS A 150 -5.15 29.92 -17.64
C LYS A 150 -5.17 28.70 -16.73
N GLY A 151 -5.01 27.51 -17.33
CA GLY A 151 -4.56 26.34 -16.59
C GLY A 151 -3.24 26.66 -15.88
N PRO A 152 -2.95 26.02 -14.73
CA PRO A 152 -1.68 26.25 -14.05
C PRO A 152 -0.55 25.91 -15.01
N GLY A 153 0.17 26.95 -15.45
CA GLY A 153 1.29 26.81 -16.37
C GLY A 153 2.31 25.86 -15.77
N ARG A 154 2.79 24.91 -16.58
CA ARG A 154 4.04 24.20 -16.30
C ARG A 154 5.14 25.24 -16.11
N VAL A 155 5.65 25.35 -14.90
CA VAL A 155 6.91 26.04 -14.63
C VAL A 155 8.00 25.09 -15.15
N ASN A 156 8.67 25.50 -16.24
CA ASN A 156 9.88 24.84 -16.73
C ASN A 156 11.07 25.20 -15.83
#